data_AF-Q14LD0-F1
#
_entry.id   AF-Q14LD0-F1
#
_cell.length_a   1.000
_cell.length_b   1.000
_cell.length_c   1.000
_cell.angle_alpha   90.00
_cell.angle_beta   90.00
_cell.angle_gamma   90.00
#
_symmetry.space_group_name_H-M   'P 1'
#
loop_
_entity.id
_entity.type
_entity.pdbx_description
1 polymer ?
#
loop_
_entity_poly.entity_id
_entity_poly.type
_entity_poly.pdbx_seq_one_letter_code
_entity_poly.pdbx_strand_id
1 'polypeptide(L)'
;MPSWSSTHLYGCKKIEDEAKKLGYAVKVEKQGANGYEDKLTLEDISNANILIIAADVAIGEQERFVDIPILKVAVSEPLHDVEGVFQKATQIMRPLSNQQIPTKEFKKEKKEKGWFKLYFKACAVSLKNAVLTGISYAVPVIVAGTAIQALITIIAQIAGVDYIKKHANWLNTLSDVAGKSLSILLAPVLADYIVHMQWQINQV
;
A
#
# COMPACT_ATOMS: atom_id res chain seq x y z
N MET A 1 27.68 -0.88 10.98
CA MET A 1 27.47 0.55 10.67
C MET A 1 26.09 0.69 10.05
N PRO A 2 25.31 1.75 10.34
CA PRO A 2 24.06 1.96 9.63
C PRO A 2 24.38 2.15 8.15
N SER A 3 23.67 1.45 7.25
CA SER A 3 23.88 1.51 5.80
C SER A 3 23.35 2.79 5.15
N TRP A 4 22.99 3.79 5.96
CA TRP A 4 22.34 5.02 5.54
C TRP A 4 23.39 6.11 5.34
N SER A 5 23.30 6.86 4.25
CA SER A 5 24.17 8.02 4.08
C SER A 5 23.83 9.08 5.13
N SER A 6 24.86 9.71 5.71
CA SER A 6 24.69 10.73 6.73
C SER A 6 23.78 11.87 6.26
N THR A 7 23.83 12.19 4.97
CA THR A 7 22.99 13.18 4.29
C THR A 7 21.49 12.92 4.46
N HIS A 8 21.04 11.66 4.32
CA HIS A 8 19.63 11.33 4.53
C HIS A 8 19.21 11.55 5.99
N LEU A 9 20.04 11.12 6.94
CA LEU A 9 19.73 11.27 8.37
C LEU A 9 19.65 12.74 8.78
N TYR A 10 20.59 13.57 8.31
CA TYR A 10 20.56 15.01 8.57
C TYR A 10 19.38 15.71 7.89
N GLY A 11 19.02 15.32 6.68
CA GLY A 11 17.85 15.85 5.97
C GLY A 11 16.54 15.55 6.72
N CYS A 12 16.36 14.30 7.16
CA CYS A 12 15.20 13.90 7.97
C CYS A 12 15.09 14.74 9.24
N LYS A 13 16.20 14.89 9.96
CA LYS A 13 16.23 15.65 11.22
C LYS A 13 15.88 17.14 11.02
N LYS A 14 16.37 17.76 9.94
CA LYS A 14 16.01 19.16 9.62
C LYS A 14 14.52 19.33 9.34
N ILE A 15 13.92 18.41 8.59
CA ILE A 15 12.46 18.44 8.33
C ILE A 15 11.69 18.28 9.65
N GLU A 16 12.12 17.38 10.53
CA GLU A 16 11.49 17.18 11.83
C GLU A 16 11.56 18.41 12.73
N ASP A 17 12.73 19.05 12.79
CA ASP A 17 12.96 20.23 13.61
C ASP A 17 12.15 21.42 13.07
N GLU A 18 12.09 21.60 11.75
CA GLU A 18 11.32 22.69 11.14
C GLU A 18 9.80 22.49 11.30
N ALA A 19 9.30 21.28 11.10
CA ALA A 19 7.90 20.96 11.35
C ALA A 19 7.50 21.27 12.80
N LYS A 20 8.36 20.93 13.78
CA LYS A 20 8.12 21.24 15.19
C LYS A 20 8.06 22.74 15.46
N LYS A 21 8.95 23.54 14.85
CA LYS A 21 8.91 25.00 14.98
C LYS A 21 7.60 25.59 14.45
N LEU A 22 7.12 25.07 13.32
CA LEU A 22 5.88 25.52 12.67
C LEU A 22 4.61 24.91 13.30
N GLY A 23 4.76 24.01 14.28
CA GLY A 23 3.64 23.35 14.96
C GLY A 23 2.95 22.26 14.14
N TYR A 24 3.59 21.74 13.09
CA TYR A 24 3.07 20.65 12.27
C TYR A 24 3.44 19.28 12.84
N ALA A 25 2.49 18.34 12.78
CA ALA A 25 2.79 16.92 13.02
C ALA A 25 3.50 16.34 11.79
N VAL A 26 4.66 15.73 12.01
CA VAL A 26 5.48 15.15 10.95
C VAL A 26 5.86 13.72 11.30
N LYS A 27 5.91 12.87 10.28
CA LYS A 27 6.41 11.51 10.36
C LYS A 27 7.27 11.24 9.14
N VAL A 28 8.45 10.68 9.35
CA VAL A 28 9.45 10.47 8.31
C VAL A 28 9.73 8.99 8.14
N GLU A 29 9.56 8.48 6.92
CA GLU A 29 9.99 7.13 6.53
C GLU A 29 11.34 7.22 5.82
N LYS A 30 12.31 6.40 6.26
CA LYS A 30 13.63 6.30 5.62
C LYS A 30 13.65 5.07 4.71
N GLN A 31 14.12 5.25 3.47
CA GLN A 31 14.20 4.19 2.45
C GLN A 31 15.60 4.01 1.88
N GLY A 32 16.16 2.81 1.97
CA GLY A 32 17.57 2.57 1.66
C GLY A 32 17.86 1.10 1.43
N ALA A 33 19.12 0.76 1.20
CA ALA A 33 19.52 -0.59 0.79
C ALA A 33 19.12 -1.68 1.81
N ASN A 34 19.06 -1.33 3.10
CA ASN A 34 18.66 -2.25 4.17
C ASN A 34 17.13 -2.31 4.38
N GLY A 35 16.33 -1.64 3.54
CA GLY A 35 14.88 -1.64 3.59
C GLY A 35 14.27 -0.34 4.12
N TYR A 36 13.12 -0.47 4.78
CA TYR A 36 12.33 0.64 5.30
C TYR A 36 12.52 0.78 6.81
N GLU A 37 12.74 2.00 7.27
CA GLU A 37 12.74 2.35 8.68
C GLU A 37 11.65 3.39 8.95
N ASP A 38 10.90 3.23 10.04
CA ASP A 38 9.74 4.07 10.39
C ASP A 38 8.68 4.16 9.28
N LYS A 39 8.40 3.01 8.65
CA LYS A 39 7.45 2.89 7.52
C LYS A 39 6.11 3.58 7.83
N LEU A 40 5.69 4.47 6.93
CA LEU A 40 4.39 5.14 6.98
C LEU A 40 3.28 4.11 6.82
N THR A 41 2.34 4.16 7.76
CA THR A 41 1.13 3.34 7.71
C THR A 41 0.11 3.99 6.77
N LEU A 42 -0.85 3.20 6.29
CA LEU A 42 -1.94 3.72 5.46
C LEU A 42 -2.78 4.76 6.21
N GLU A 43 -2.86 4.68 7.54
CA GLU A 43 -3.54 5.68 8.37
C GLU A 43 -2.78 7.01 8.34
N ASP A 44 -1.45 6.98 8.51
CA ASP A 44 -0.60 8.18 8.40
C ASP A 44 -0.76 8.86 7.03
N ILE A 45 -0.74 8.06 5.97
CA ILE A 45 -0.94 8.48 4.58
C ILE A 45 -2.34 9.12 4.42
N SER A 46 -3.40 8.42 4.84
CA SER A 46 -4.76 8.93 4.69
C SER A 46 -5.01 10.26 5.45
N ASN A 47 -4.37 10.42 6.60
CA ASN A 47 -4.47 11.60 7.44
C ASN A 47 -3.46 12.69 7.09
N ALA A 48 -2.53 12.46 6.15
CA ALA A 48 -1.56 13.48 5.76
C ALA A 48 -2.19 14.54 4.85
N ASN A 49 -1.86 15.81 5.10
CA ASN A 49 -2.25 16.92 4.22
C ASN A 49 -1.36 17.01 2.98
N ILE A 50 -0.10 16.58 3.10
CA ILE A 50 0.88 16.59 2.02
C ILE A 50 1.94 15.52 2.26
N LEU A 51 2.48 14.98 1.18
CA LEU A 51 3.64 14.10 1.19
C LEU A 51 4.86 14.84 0.60
N ILE A 52 5.96 14.88 1.34
CA ILE A 52 7.24 15.40 0.85
C ILE A 52 8.16 14.22 0.56
N ILE A 53 8.55 14.07 -0.70
CA ILE A 53 9.52 13.06 -1.15
C ILE A 53 10.86 13.77 -1.38
N ALA A 54 11.76 13.66 -0.41
CA ALA A 54 13.14 14.13 -0.52
C ALA A 54 14.05 12.99 -0.97
N ALA A 55 14.09 12.71 -2.27
CA ALA A 55 14.82 11.59 -2.84
C ALA A 55 15.33 11.87 -4.26
N ASP A 56 16.60 11.54 -4.51
CA ASP A 56 17.24 11.65 -5.83
C ASP A 56 16.96 10.41 -6.70
N VAL A 57 16.53 9.31 -6.07
CA VAL A 57 16.17 8.04 -6.70
C VAL A 57 14.66 7.77 -6.60
N ALA A 58 14.15 6.86 -7.43
CA ALA A 58 12.77 6.41 -7.31
C ALA A 58 12.54 5.75 -5.95
N ILE A 59 11.47 6.17 -5.25
CA ILE A 59 11.12 5.59 -3.95
C ILE A 59 10.31 4.29 -4.16
N GLY A 60 10.44 3.36 -3.23
CA GLY A 60 9.67 2.12 -3.24
C GLY A 60 8.21 2.35 -2.85
N GLU A 61 7.31 1.53 -3.40
CA GLU A 61 5.87 1.53 -3.09
C GLU A 61 5.19 2.90 -3.30
N GLN A 62 5.54 3.61 -4.39
CA GLN A 62 4.90 4.90 -4.76
C GLN A 62 3.38 4.82 -4.88
N GLU A 63 2.87 3.64 -5.23
CA GLU A 63 1.44 3.33 -5.36
C GLU A 63 0.66 3.55 -4.06
N ARG A 64 1.31 3.59 -2.89
CA ARG A 64 0.66 3.91 -1.60
C ARG A 64 0.25 5.38 -1.47
N PHE A 65 0.81 6.27 -2.29
CA PHE A 65 0.73 7.72 -2.10
C PHE A 65 -0.16 8.44 -3.12
N VAL A 66 -0.99 7.70 -3.86
CA VAL A 66 -1.75 8.23 -5.03
C VAL A 66 -2.78 9.30 -4.66
N ASP A 67 -3.36 9.25 -3.46
CA ASP A 67 -4.46 10.12 -3.04
C ASP A 67 -4.02 11.38 -2.24
N ILE A 68 -2.72 11.66 -2.18
CA ILE A 68 -2.16 12.79 -1.42
C ILE A 68 -1.38 13.71 -2.37
N PRO A 69 -1.45 15.04 -2.23
CA PRO A 69 -0.53 15.91 -2.97
C PRO A 69 0.92 15.58 -2.63
N ILE A 70 1.75 15.44 -3.67
CA ILE A 70 3.15 15.05 -3.54
C ILE A 70 4.04 16.22 -3.95
N LEU A 71 4.94 16.61 -3.05
CA LEU A 71 6.05 17.51 -3.34
C LEU A 71 7.34 16.69 -3.43
N LYS A 72 7.90 16.57 -4.64
CA LYS A 72 9.19 15.90 -4.84
C LYS A 72 10.32 16.93 -4.86
N VAL A 73 11.34 16.70 -4.04
CA VAL A 73 12.53 17.55 -3.90
C VAL A 73 13.80 16.68 -3.88
N ALA A 74 14.94 17.28 -4.18
CA ALA A 74 16.23 16.60 -4.08
C ALA A 74 16.60 16.36 -2.61
N VAL A 75 17.42 15.34 -2.31
CA VAL A 75 17.85 15.03 -0.92
C VAL A 75 18.61 16.20 -0.29
N SER A 76 19.29 17.00 -1.12
CA SER A 76 20.03 18.19 -0.68
C SER A 76 19.16 19.40 -0.38
N GLU A 77 17.92 19.46 -0.88
CA GLU A 77 17.08 20.66 -0.77
C GLU A 77 16.68 20.97 0.69
N PRO A 78 16.22 19.97 1.49
CA PRO A 78 15.97 20.19 2.92
C PRO A 78 17.22 20.54 3.74
N LEU A 79 18.43 20.27 3.20
CA LEU A 79 19.69 20.63 3.87
C LEU A 79 20.05 22.10 3.66
N HIS A 80 19.75 22.65 2.49
CA HIS A 80 20.09 24.04 2.15
C HIS A 80 18.95 25.00 2.49
N ASP A 81 17.71 24.65 2.17
CA ASP A 81 16.54 25.52 2.29
C ASP A 81 15.29 24.73 2.73
N VAL A 82 15.24 24.41 4.03
CA VAL A 82 14.10 23.69 4.60
C VAL A 82 12.83 24.57 4.62
N GLU A 83 12.97 25.87 4.84
CA GLU A 83 11.86 26.81 4.89
C GLU A 83 11.16 26.90 3.53
N GLY A 84 11.93 27.01 2.44
CA GLY A 84 11.40 27.01 1.08
C GLY A 84 10.66 25.72 0.72
N VAL A 85 11.12 24.56 1.20
CA VAL A 85 10.40 23.28 1.02
C VAL A 85 9.04 23.31 1.73
N PHE A 86 8.97 23.81 2.96
CA PHE A 86 7.70 23.94 3.69
C PHE A 86 6.76 24.98 3.07
N GLN A 87 7.28 26.08 2.53
CA GLN A 87 6.48 27.07 1.82
C GLN A 87 5.87 26.51 0.53
N LYS A 88 6.65 25.77 -0.27
CA LYS A 88 6.12 25.03 -1.42
C LYS A 88 5.08 24.00 -0.98
N ALA A 89 5.33 23.33 0.14
CA ALA A 89 4.42 22.33 0.68
C ALA A 89 3.07 22.93 1.09
N THR A 90 3.04 24.08 1.78
CA THR A 90 1.80 24.72 2.22
C THR A 90 0.93 25.21 1.06
N GLN A 91 1.52 25.56 -0.08
CA GLN A 91 0.77 25.96 -1.29
C GLN A 91 0.00 24.81 -1.95
N ILE A 92 0.55 23.59 -1.89
CA ILE A 92 -0.01 22.40 -2.55
C ILE A 92 -0.83 21.55 -1.55
N MET A 93 -0.78 21.90 -0.27
CA MET A 93 -1.43 21.18 0.81
C MET A 93 -2.95 21.11 0.61
N ARG A 94 -3.53 19.90 0.74
CA ARG A 94 -4.99 19.73 0.70
C ARG A 94 -5.62 20.11 2.05
N PRO A 95 -6.75 20.84 2.07
CA PRO A 95 -7.49 21.08 3.29
C PRO A 95 -8.20 19.79 3.72
N LEU A 96 -7.75 19.18 4.81
CA LEU A 96 -8.46 18.07 5.44
C LEU A 96 -9.45 18.66 6.47
N SER A 97 -10.74 18.61 6.15
CA SER A 97 -11.83 19.24 6.94
C SER A 97 -12.07 18.62 8.33
N ASN A 98 -11.28 17.65 8.80
CA ASN A 98 -11.56 16.93 10.05
C ASN A 98 -10.32 16.50 10.85
N GLN A 99 -9.21 17.25 10.74
CA GLN A 99 -8.02 16.96 11.55
C GLN A 99 -8.14 17.56 12.96
N GLN A 100 -8.45 16.71 13.93
CA GLN A 100 -8.16 17.00 15.33
C GLN A 100 -6.66 16.81 15.55
N ILE A 101 -5.97 17.89 15.93
CA ILE A 101 -4.56 17.88 16.34
C ILE A 101 -4.44 16.95 17.55
N PRO A 102 -3.70 15.82 17.48
CA PRO A 102 -3.51 14.95 18.63
C PRO A 102 -2.42 15.54 19.52
N THR A 103 -2.78 16.53 20.33
CA THR A 103 -1.96 16.92 21.48
C THR A 103 -2.26 15.94 22.61
N LYS A 104 -1.52 14.81 22.68
CA LYS A 104 -1.05 14.14 23.91
C LYS A 104 -0.65 12.68 23.69
N GLU A 105 0.54 12.38 24.22
CA GLU A 105 1.05 11.12 24.79
C GLU A 105 0.61 9.78 24.16
N PHE A 106 1.63 9.06 23.68
CA PHE A 106 1.58 7.64 23.32
C PHE A 106 0.85 6.80 24.38
N LYS A 107 -0.41 6.44 24.10
CA LYS A 107 -1.05 5.28 24.70
C LYS A 107 -1.11 4.15 23.68
N LYS A 108 -0.52 3.02 24.05
CA LYS A 108 -0.67 1.73 23.38
C LYS A 108 -2.15 1.35 23.39
N GLU A 109 -2.77 1.29 22.21
CA GLU A 109 -4.04 0.58 22.03
C GLU A 109 -3.87 -0.59 21.06
N LYS A 110 -4.46 -1.71 21.46
CA LYS A 110 -4.43 -2.99 20.77
C LYS A 110 -5.25 -2.92 19.47
N LYS A 111 -4.69 -3.54 18.42
CA LYS A 111 -5.36 -4.17 17.27
C LYS A 111 -6.75 -4.73 17.65
N GLU A 112 -7.78 -4.72 16.82
CA GLU A 112 -7.83 -5.27 15.45
C GLU A 112 -9.27 -5.07 14.93
N LYS A 113 -9.44 -4.74 13.64
CA LYS A 113 -10.63 -4.88 12.75
C LYS A 113 -10.72 -3.79 11.68
N GLY A 114 -10.06 -2.65 11.87
CA GLY A 114 -10.05 -1.53 10.90
C GLY A 114 -9.14 -1.76 9.69
N TRP A 115 -7.95 -2.34 9.90
CA TRP A 115 -6.92 -2.47 8.85
C TRP A 115 -7.34 -3.36 7.68
N PHE A 116 -8.12 -4.41 7.94
CA PHE A 116 -8.62 -5.31 6.90
C PHE A 116 -9.70 -4.64 6.05
N LYS A 117 -10.63 -3.90 6.67
CA LYS A 117 -11.66 -3.12 5.97
C LYS A 117 -11.04 -2.00 5.13
N LEU A 118 -10.00 -1.35 5.67
CA LEU A 118 -9.26 -0.30 4.98
C LEU A 118 -8.47 -0.87 3.80
N TYR A 119 -7.79 -2.00 3.97
CA TYR A 119 -7.06 -2.71 2.93
C TYR A 119 -7.99 -3.20 1.80
N PHE A 120 -9.13 -3.80 2.15
CA PHE A 120 -10.14 -4.20 1.15
C PHE A 120 -10.74 -3.00 0.41
N LYS A 121 -11.00 -1.88 1.11
CA LYS A 121 -11.50 -0.66 0.48
C LYS A 121 -10.47 -0.06 -0.48
N ALA A 122 -9.20 -0.02 -0.09
CA ALA A 122 -8.10 0.43 -0.93
C ALA A 122 -7.97 -0.48 -2.17
N CYS A 123 -7.97 -1.80 -1.99
CA CYS A 123 -7.89 -2.75 -3.10
C CYS A 123 -9.08 -2.63 -4.06
N ALA A 124 -10.31 -2.45 -3.55
CA ALA A 124 -11.50 -2.26 -4.38
C ALA A 124 -11.47 -0.94 -5.18
N VAL A 125 -10.94 0.14 -4.59
CA VAL A 125 -10.76 1.42 -5.28
C VAL A 125 -9.65 1.30 -6.33
N SER A 126 -8.55 0.64 -6.02
CA SER A 126 -7.47 0.37 -6.99
C SER A 126 -7.95 -0.51 -8.14
N LEU A 127 -8.76 -1.53 -7.87
CA LEU A 127 -9.36 -2.38 -8.91
C LEU A 127 -10.34 -1.59 -9.78
N LYS A 128 -11.17 -0.73 -9.18
CA LYS A 128 -12.07 0.17 -9.91
C LYS A 128 -11.29 1.11 -10.81
N ASN A 129 -10.25 1.74 -10.29
CA ASN A 129 -9.43 2.66 -11.07
C ASN A 129 -8.64 1.93 -12.15
N ALA A 130 -8.14 0.71 -11.88
CA ALA A 130 -7.45 -0.16 -12.83
C ALA A 130 -8.33 -0.63 -14.00
N VAL A 131 -9.60 -0.99 -13.71
CA VAL A 131 -10.59 -1.32 -14.74
C VAL A 131 -10.91 -0.10 -15.61
N LEU A 132 -11.01 1.09 -15.00
CA LEU A 132 -11.27 2.33 -15.73
C LEU A 132 -10.06 2.82 -16.54
N THR A 133 -8.83 2.46 -16.15
CA THR A 133 -7.59 2.81 -16.86
C THR A 133 -7.08 1.70 -17.79
N GLY A 134 -7.72 0.52 -17.80
CA GLY A 134 -7.35 -0.61 -18.64
C GLY A 134 -6.07 -1.36 -18.23
N ILE A 135 -5.44 -1.01 -17.10
CA ILE A 135 -4.20 -1.64 -16.62
C ILE A 135 -4.56 -2.72 -15.61
N SER A 136 -4.33 -3.98 -15.97
CA SER A 136 -4.85 -5.13 -15.21
C SER A 136 -3.96 -5.50 -14.01
N TYR A 137 -4.34 -5.06 -12.80
CA TYR A 137 -3.71 -5.45 -11.52
C TYR A 137 -4.21 -6.82 -10.99
N ALA A 138 -4.45 -7.78 -11.88
CA ALA A 138 -4.92 -9.12 -11.51
C ALA A 138 -3.84 -9.94 -10.76
N VAL A 139 -2.56 -9.69 -11.06
CA VAL A 139 -1.44 -10.52 -10.57
C VAL A 139 -1.33 -10.52 -9.03
N PRO A 140 -1.34 -9.37 -8.32
CA PRO A 140 -1.26 -9.38 -6.86
C PRO A 140 -2.48 -10.01 -6.19
N VAL A 141 -3.68 -9.87 -6.78
CA VAL A 141 -4.93 -10.45 -6.27
C VAL A 141 -4.93 -11.97 -6.39
N ILE A 142 -4.46 -12.49 -7.53
CA ILE A 142 -4.34 -13.93 -7.79
C ILE A 142 -3.35 -14.56 -6.81
N VAL A 143 -2.16 -13.96 -6.65
CA VAL A 143 -1.12 -14.46 -5.75
C VAL A 143 -1.60 -14.47 -4.29
N ALA A 144 -2.31 -13.42 -3.86
CA ALA A 144 -2.93 -13.38 -2.54
C ALA A 144 -4.01 -14.46 -2.37
N GLY A 145 -4.87 -14.66 -3.37
CA GLY A 145 -5.90 -15.69 -3.35
C GLY A 145 -5.33 -17.11 -3.22
N THR A 146 -4.27 -17.43 -3.97
CA THR A 146 -3.61 -18.74 -3.89
C THR A 146 -2.90 -18.97 -2.56
N ALA A 147 -2.31 -17.93 -1.98
CA ALA A 147 -1.67 -18.01 -0.67
C ALA A 147 -2.70 -18.28 0.46
N ILE A 148 -3.85 -17.60 0.40
CA ILE A 148 -4.97 -17.83 1.35
C ILE A 148 -5.50 -19.26 1.21
N GLN A 149 -5.70 -19.74 -0.01
CA GLN A 149 -6.18 -21.10 -0.24
C GLN A 149 -5.19 -22.14 0.31
N ALA A 150 -3.88 -21.96 0.07
CA ALA A 150 -2.84 -22.84 0.60
C ALA A 150 -2.86 -22.89 2.14
N LEU A 151 -3.04 -21.74 2.78
CA LEU A 151 -3.14 -21.64 4.23
C LEU A 151 -4.37 -22.40 4.78
N ILE A 152 -5.52 -22.27 4.11
CA ILE A 152 -6.74 -23.00 4.47
C ILE A 152 -6.52 -24.51 4.37
N THR A 153 -5.87 -24.98 3.29
CA THR A 153 -5.60 -26.41 3.10
C THR A 153 -4.66 -26.97 4.17
N ILE A 154 -3.61 -26.24 4.55
CA ILE A 154 -2.69 -26.64 5.61
C ILE A 154 -3.42 -26.74 6.95
N ILE A 155 -4.26 -25.75 7.28
CA ILE A 155 -5.08 -25.78 8.51
C ILE A 155 -6.05 -26.97 8.48
N ALA A 156 -6.67 -27.25 7.35
CA ALA A 156 -7.59 -28.39 7.20
C ALA A 156 -6.89 -29.76 7.31
N GLN A 157 -5.63 -29.86 6.87
CA GLN A 157 -4.81 -31.07 7.02
C GLN A 157 -4.41 -31.32 8.48
N ILE A 158 -4.10 -30.26 9.24
CA ILE A 158 -3.68 -30.36 10.65
C ILE A 158 -4.87 -30.57 11.60
N ALA A 159 -6.00 -29.90 11.35
CA ALA A 159 -7.18 -29.97 12.21
C ALA A 159 -8.08 -31.20 11.97
N GLY A 160 -7.81 -31.98 10.92
CA GLY A 160 -8.67 -33.07 10.48
C GLY A 160 -9.90 -32.56 9.72
N VAL A 161 -10.07 -33.04 8.49
CA VAL A 161 -11.12 -32.61 7.54
C VAL A 161 -12.54 -32.77 8.13
N ASP A 162 -12.73 -33.75 9.03
CA ASP A 162 -14.00 -34.03 9.70
C ASP A 162 -14.38 -33.00 10.78
N TYR A 163 -13.40 -32.33 11.41
CA TYR A 163 -13.63 -31.30 12.42
C TYR A 163 -14.04 -29.96 11.78
N ILE A 164 -13.41 -29.61 10.65
CA ILE A 164 -13.73 -28.42 9.84
C ILE A 164 -15.11 -28.57 9.18
N LYS A 165 -15.47 -29.76 8.68
CA LYS A 165 -16.81 -30.02 8.12
C LYS A 165 -17.94 -29.84 9.14
N LYS A 166 -17.69 -30.11 10.42
CA LYS A 166 -18.71 -30.01 11.49
C LYS A 166 -18.86 -28.60 12.07
N HIS A 167 -17.80 -27.78 12.07
CA HIS A 167 -17.79 -26.44 12.71
C HIS A 167 -17.57 -25.25 11.76
N ALA A 168 -17.15 -25.47 10.51
CA ALA A 168 -16.83 -24.40 9.55
C ALA A 168 -17.40 -24.67 8.15
N ASN A 169 -18.71 -24.94 8.08
CA ASN A 169 -19.43 -25.18 6.82
C ASN A 169 -19.25 -24.03 5.80
N TRP A 170 -19.15 -22.78 6.27
CA TRP A 170 -18.93 -21.60 5.43
C TRP A 170 -17.57 -21.61 4.69
N LEU A 171 -16.54 -22.25 5.25
CA LEU A 171 -15.21 -22.31 4.66
C LEU A 171 -15.18 -23.28 3.47
N ASN A 172 -15.86 -24.42 3.62
CA ASN A 172 -16.08 -25.35 2.50
C ASN A 172 -16.98 -24.72 1.43
N THR A 173 -18.00 -23.95 1.84
CA THR A 173 -18.86 -23.24 0.88
C THR A 173 -18.07 -22.19 0.10
N LEU A 174 -17.15 -21.47 0.75
CA LEU A 174 -16.27 -20.49 0.10
C LEU A 174 -15.29 -21.19 -0.86
N SER A 175 -14.68 -22.31 -0.43
CA SER A 175 -13.78 -23.10 -1.27
C SER A 175 -14.48 -23.73 -2.48
N ASP A 176 -15.72 -24.19 -2.32
CA ASP A 176 -16.53 -24.74 -3.41
C ASP A 176 -16.98 -23.68 -4.39
N VAL A 177 -17.41 -22.51 -3.88
CA VAL A 177 -17.78 -21.38 -4.74
C VAL A 177 -16.56 -20.85 -5.48
N ALA A 178 -15.41 -20.73 -4.82
CA ALA A 178 -14.16 -20.34 -5.44
C ALA A 178 -13.70 -21.37 -6.51
N GLY A 179 -13.74 -22.66 -6.20
CA GLY A 179 -13.33 -23.72 -7.14
C GLY A 179 -14.25 -23.84 -8.36
N LYS A 180 -15.58 -23.73 -8.17
CA LYS A 180 -16.55 -23.78 -9.27
C LYS A 180 -16.53 -22.51 -10.12
N SER A 181 -16.42 -21.34 -9.50
CA SER A 181 -16.32 -20.07 -10.24
C SER A 181 -15.02 -19.98 -11.04
N LEU A 182 -13.89 -20.41 -10.46
CA LEU A 182 -12.61 -20.44 -11.19
C LEU A 182 -12.67 -21.37 -12.40
N SER A 183 -13.29 -22.55 -12.27
CA SER A 183 -13.46 -23.50 -13.39
C SER A 183 -14.32 -22.92 -14.52
N ILE A 184 -15.38 -22.19 -14.20
CA ILE A 184 -16.25 -21.55 -15.20
C ILE A 184 -15.55 -20.39 -15.90
N LEU A 185 -14.70 -19.65 -15.17
CA LEU A 185 -13.96 -18.51 -15.71
C LEU A 185 -12.71 -18.92 -16.50
N LEU A 186 -12.17 -20.12 -16.24
CA LEU A 186 -10.97 -20.61 -16.94
C LEU A 186 -11.19 -20.84 -18.43
N ALA A 187 -12.36 -21.38 -18.82
CA ALA A 187 -12.69 -21.67 -20.22
C ALA A 187 -12.71 -20.42 -21.13
N PRO A 188 -13.42 -19.33 -20.80
CA PRO A 188 -13.42 -18.12 -21.62
C PRO A 188 -12.06 -17.40 -21.63
N VAL A 189 -11.32 -17.41 -20.52
CA VAL A 189 -9.97 -16.79 -20.45
C VAL A 189 -8.97 -17.53 -21.33
N LEU A 190 -9.01 -18.87 -21.33
CA LEU A 190 -8.18 -19.67 -22.22
C LEU A 190 -8.58 -19.49 -23.69
N ALA A 191 -9.89 -19.37 -23.98
CA ALA A 191 -10.37 -19.11 -25.33
C ALA A 191 -9.87 -17.78 -25.89
N ASP A 192 -9.93 -16.70 -25.09
CA ASP A 192 -9.42 -15.38 -25.46
C ASP A 192 -7.91 -15.41 -25.71
N TYR A 193 -7.14 -16.11 -24.85
CA TYR A 193 -5.71 -16.27 -25.02
C TYR A 193 -5.34 -17.04 -26.30
N ILE A 194 -6.07 -18.11 -26.62
CA ILE A 194 -5.86 -18.89 -27.85
C ILE A 194 -6.15 -18.02 -29.08
N VAL A 195 -7.22 -17.21 -29.05
CA VAL A 195 -7.54 -16.29 -30.16
C VAL A 195 -6.45 -15.23 -30.34
N HIS A 196 -5.94 -14.65 -29.26
CA HIS A 196 -4.86 -13.66 -29.33
C HIS A 196 -3.56 -14.26 -29.87
N MET A 197 -3.23 -15.49 -29.47
CA MET A 197 -2.08 -16.24 -29.98
C MET A 197 -2.24 -16.58 -31.47
N GLN A 198 -3.43 -17.03 -31.89
CA GLN A 198 -3.73 -17.32 -33.29
C GLN A 198 -3.60 -16.06 -34.17
N TRP A 199 -4.05 -14.91 -33.65
CA TRP A 199 -3.93 -13.62 -34.33
C TRP A 199 -2.47 -13.18 -34.50
N GLN A 200 -1.61 -13.38 -33.49
CA GLN A 200 -0.18 -13.08 -33.58
C GLN A 200 0.55 -13.96 -34.60
N ILE A 201 0.20 -15.25 -34.69
CA ILE A 201 0.79 -16.19 -35.66
C ILE A 201 0.43 -15.83 -37.11
N ASN A 202 -0.78 -15.32 -37.35
CA ASN A 202 -1.26 -14.95 -38.69
C ASN A 202 -0.73 -13.59 -39.20
N GLN A 203 0.07 -12.87 -38.38
CA GLN A 203 0.70 -11.59 -38.72
C GLN A 203 2.19 -11.74 -39.08
N VAL A 204 2.71 -12.97 -39.14
CA VAL A 204 4.07 -13.35 -39.58
C VAL A 204 3.97 -14.13 -40.88
#